data_AF-A0A345JPG4-F1
#
_entry.id   AF-A0A345JPG4-F1
#
_cell.length_a   1.000
_cell.length_b   1.000
_cell.length_c   1.000
_cell.angle_alpha   90.00
_cell.angle_beta   90.00
_cell.angle_gamma   90.00
#
_symmetry.space_group_name_H-M   'P 1'
#
loop_
_entity.id
_entity.type
_entity.pdbx_description
1 polymer ?
#
loop_
_entity_poly.entity_id
_entity_poly.type
_entity_poly.pdbx_seq_one_letter_code
_entity_poly.pdbx_strand_id
1 'polypeptide(L)'
;MKQRELANLYTEYILCQNSQASAIMCSSMLDELVKHDSFSRMLKVGSYESKYVWLKGKSILNAYKDEPKILSIDNTIEPKPDSRVNEVVNWFYDHSVGRAKA
;
A
#
# COMPACT_ATOMS: atom_id res chain seq x y z
N MET A 1 -19.33 4.10 14.25
CA MET A 1 -18.43 2.92 14.29
C MET A 1 -17.66 2.91 15.59
N LYS A 2 -17.42 1.71 16.14
CA LYS A 2 -16.49 1.52 17.26
C LYS A 2 -15.06 1.76 16.77
N GLN A 3 -14.18 2.24 17.66
CA GLN A 3 -12.78 2.55 17.31
C GLN A 3 -12.04 1.36 16.66
N ARG A 4 -12.32 0.13 17.11
CA ARG A 4 -11.75 -1.09 16.54
C ARG A 4 -12.18 -1.33 15.09
N GLU A 5 -13.43 -1.05 14.75
CA GLU A 5 -13.94 -1.19 13.38
C GLU A 5 -13.28 -0.15 12.47
N LEU A 6 -13.12 1.08 12.97
CA LEU A 6 -12.46 2.16 12.25
C LEU A 6 -10.99 1.81 11.95
N ALA A 7 -10.31 1.21 12.93
CA ALA A 7 -8.93 0.77 12.80
C ALA A 7 -8.76 -0.36 11.79
N ASN A 8 -9.66 -1.35 11.81
CA ASN A 8 -9.64 -2.43 10.83
C ASN A 8 -9.83 -1.87 9.41
N LEU A 9 -10.87 -1.06 9.20
CA LEU A 9 -11.18 -0.46 7.90
C LEU A 9 -10.02 0.35 7.35
N TYR A 10 -9.42 1.22 8.18
CA TYR A 10 -8.29 2.04 7.76
C TYR A 10 -7.02 1.20 7.49
N THR A 11 -6.83 0.10 8.22
CA THR A 11 -5.71 -0.82 7.98
C THR A 11 -5.87 -1.58 6.68
N GLU A 12 -7.07 -2.08 6.40
CA GLU A 12 -7.41 -2.74 5.14
C GLU A 12 -7.24 -1.80 3.95
N TYR A 13 -7.67 -0.54 4.10
CA TYR A 13 -7.43 0.51 3.11
C TYR A 13 -5.93 0.70 2.81
N ILE A 14 -5.08 0.78 3.84
CA ILE A 14 -3.62 0.92 3.66
C ILE A 14 -3.00 -0.32 3.02
N LEU A 15 -3.46 -1.53 3.38
CA LEU A 15 -2.93 -2.78 2.80
C LEU A 15 -3.28 -2.95 1.32
N CYS A 16 -4.37 -2.34 0.85
CA CYS A 16 -4.82 -2.44 -0.54
C CYS A 16 -4.39 -1.25 -1.42
N GLN A 17 -3.88 -0.16 -0.83
CA GLN A 17 -3.42 1.00 -1.59
C GLN A 17 -1.94 0.91 -1.95
N ASN A 18 -1.66 1.07 -3.24
CA ASN A 18 -0.31 0.98 -3.81
C ASN A 18 0.30 2.37 -4.05
N SER A 19 -0.43 3.43 -3.71
CA SER A 19 -0.05 4.83 -3.93
C SER A 19 -0.16 5.62 -2.62
N GLN A 20 -0.10 6.95 -2.71
CA GLN A 20 -0.26 7.83 -1.56
C GLN A 20 -1.55 7.52 -0.80
N ALA A 21 -1.45 7.27 0.51
CA ALA A 21 -2.59 6.99 1.37
C ALA A 21 -2.85 8.17 2.32
N SER A 22 -4.11 8.60 2.43
CA SER A 22 -4.53 9.61 3.41
C SER A 22 -5.94 9.32 3.97
N ALA A 23 -6.24 9.89 5.14
CA ALA A 23 -7.57 9.83 5.75
C ALA A 23 -8.67 10.45 4.87
N ILE A 24 -8.32 11.49 4.10
CA ILE A 24 -9.24 12.14 3.15
C ILE A 24 -9.56 11.19 2.00
N MET A 25 -8.54 10.54 1.44
CA MET A 25 -8.73 9.56 0.36
C MET A 25 -9.55 8.35 0.82
N CYS A 26 -9.31 7.86 2.04
CA CYS A 26 -10.11 6.78 2.63
C CYS A 26 -11.58 7.21 2.81
N SER A 27 -11.83 8.40 3.34
CA SER A 27 -13.19 8.98 3.46
C SER A 27 -13.87 9.11 2.10
N SER A 28 -13.14 9.58 1.09
CA SER A 28 -13.65 9.74 -0.28
C SER A 28 -13.96 8.40 -0.95
N MET A 29 -13.14 7.36 -0.73
CA MET A 29 -13.38 6.00 -1.22
C MET A 29 -14.65 5.38 -0.62
N LEU A 30 -15.05 5.84 0.57
CA LEU A 30 -16.24 5.38 1.29
C LEU A 30 -17.46 6.30 1.05
N ASP A 31 -17.45 7.13 0.00
CA ASP A 31 -18.51 8.11 -0.29
C ASP A 31 -18.88 8.97 0.93
N GLU A 32 -17.87 9.37 1.71
CA GLU A 32 -17.99 10.16 2.94
C GLU A 32 -18.84 9.53 4.06
N LEU A 33 -19.21 8.25 3.96
CA LEU A 33 -19.90 7.50 5.01
C LEU A 33 -19.16 7.54 6.35
N VAL A 34 -17.82 7.63 6.29
CA VAL A 34 -16.96 7.85 7.43
C VAL A 34 -16.09 9.08 7.18
N LYS A 35 -16.35 10.17 7.91
CA LYS A 35 -15.56 11.42 7.82
C LYS A 35 -14.07 11.19 8.05
N HIS A 36 -13.22 11.84 7.26
CA HIS A 36 -11.76 11.78 7.40
C HIS A 36 -11.27 12.06 8.84
N ASP A 37 -11.94 12.98 9.55
CA ASP A 37 -11.60 13.35 10.93
C ASP A 37 -11.77 12.22 11.94
N SER A 38 -12.66 11.27 11.65
CA SER A 38 -12.79 10.06 12.46
C SER A 38 -11.49 9.25 12.43
N PHE A 39 -10.90 9.07 11.25
CA PHE A 39 -9.62 8.36 11.08
C PHE A 39 -8.46 9.16 11.69
N SER A 40 -8.39 10.47 11.45
CA SER A 40 -7.36 11.33 12.04
C SER A 40 -7.39 11.30 13.56
N ARG A 41 -8.58 11.34 14.18
CA ARG A 41 -8.72 11.24 15.64
C ARG A 41 -8.32 9.86 16.15
N MET A 42 -8.73 8.80 15.46
CA MET A 42 -8.32 7.44 15.80
C MET A 42 -6.79 7.31 15.79
N LEU A 43 -6.15 7.72 14.70
CA LEU A 43 -4.69 7.65 14.53
C LEU A 43 -3.92 8.43 15.61
N LYS A 44 -4.49 9.54 16.11
CA LYS A 44 -3.89 10.33 17.20
C LYS A 44 -3.94 9.65 18.56
N VAL A 45 -4.94 8.80 18.82
CA VAL A 45 -5.19 8.23 20.15
C VAL A 45 -4.54 6.86 20.33
N GLY A 46 -4.41 6.07 19.27
CA GLY A 46 -3.82 4.73 19.33
C GLY A 46 -2.39 4.66 18.81
N SER A 47 -1.72 3.51 19.03
CA SER A 47 -0.45 3.17 18.39
C SER A 47 -0.72 2.31 17.17
N TYR A 48 -0.64 2.92 15.98
CA TYR A 48 -0.87 2.30 14.67
C TYR A 48 0.40 2.31 13.82
N GLU A 49 1.52 1.96 14.43
CA GLU A 49 2.83 1.91 13.77
C GLU A 49 2.95 0.72 12.80
N SER A 50 4.04 0.67 12.04
CA SER A 50 4.32 -0.41 11.07
C SER A 50 4.17 -1.82 11.67
N LYS A 51 4.51 -2.00 12.96
CA LYS A 51 4.33 -3.27 13.68
C LYS A 51 2.86 -3.68 13.78
N TYR A 52 1.95 -2.74 14.04
CA TYR A 52 0.51 -2.99 14.11
C TYR A 52 -0.01 -3.49 12.76
N VAL A 53 0.32 -2.77 11.69
CA VAL A 53 -0.09 -3.10 10.32
C VAL A 53 0.48 -4.45 9.89
N TRP A 54 1.77 -4.71 10.18
CA TRP A 54 2.42 -5.99 9.90
C TRP A 54 1.71 -7.18 10.56
N LEU A 55 1.38 -7.05 11.86
CA LEU A 55 0.69 -8.14 12.57
C LEU A 55 -0.71 -8.40 12.00
N LYS A 56 -1.41 -7.36 11.54
CA LYS A 56 -2.68 -7.48 10.82
C LYS A 56 -2.52 -8.22 9.49
N GLY A 57 -1.59 -7.77 8.63
CA GLY A 57 -1.31 -8.47 7.38
C GLY A 57 -0.89 -9.92 7.58
N LYS A 58 -0.03 -10.20 8.56
CA LYS A 58 0.41 -11.55 8.91
C LYS A 58 -0.74 -12.46 9.35
N SER A 59 -1.75 -11.92 10.03
CA SER A 59 -2.94 -12.69 10.40
C SER A 59 -3.75 -13.15 9.18
N ILE A 60 -3.81 -12.32 8.12
CA ILE A 60 -4.43 -12.69 6.84
C ILE A 60 -3.61 -13.81 6.19
N LEU A 61 -2.28 -13.65 6.12
CA LEU A 61 -1.39 -14.67 5.53
C LEU A 61 -1.46 -16.02 6.26
N ASN A 62 -1.67 -16.02 7.58
CA ASN A 62 -1.83 -17.25 8.35
C ASN A 62 -3.06 -18.06 7.94
N ALA A 63 -4.13 -17.42 7.41
CA ALA A 63 -5.30 -18.13 6.91
C ALA A 63 -4.98 -18.99 5.67
N TYR A 64 -3.96 -18.60 4.90
CA TYR A 64 -3.50 -19.30 3.68
C TYR A 64 -2.26 -20.18 3.93
N LYS A 65 -1.96 -20.50 5.20
CA LYS A 65 -0.70 -21.17 5.55
C LYS A 65 -0.57 -22.56 4.89
N ASP A 66 -1.68 -23.27 4.79
CA ASP A 66 -1.77 -24.65 4.32
C ASP A 66 -2.12 -24.75 2.82
N GLU A 67 -2.32 -23.61 2.14
CA GLU A 67 -2.54 -23.55 0.70
C GLU A 67 -1.21 -23.57 -0.07
N PRO A 68 -1.19 -24.11 -1.31
CA PRO A 68 -0.02 -24.06 -2.18
C PRO A 68 0.38 -22.60 -2.44
N LYS A 69 1.62 -22.26 -2.09
CA LYS A 69 2.12 -20.89 -2.16
C LYS A 69 2.71 -20.60 -3.53
N ILE A 70 2.23 -19.56 -4.18
CA ILE A 70 2.81 -19.03 -5.41
C ILE A 70 3.80 -17.94 -5.02
N LEU A 71 5.08 -18.14 -5.36
CA LEU A 71 6.09 -17.08 -5.28
C LEU A 71 6.06 -16.32 -6.62
N SER A 72 5.35 -15.20 -6.66
CA SER A 72 5.42 -14.28 -7.78
C SER A 72 6.55 -13.28 -7.53
N ILE A 73 7.65 -13.42 -8.26
CA ILE A 73 8.72 -12.42 -8.29
C ILE A 73 8.40 -11.53 -9.48
N ASP A 74 7.95 -10.31 -9.21
CA ASP A 74 7.79 -9.30 -10.24
C ASP A 74 9.11 -8.52 -10.38
N ASN A 75 9.59 -8.35 -11.61
CA ASN A 75 10.75 -7.53 -11.90
C ASN A 75 10.24 -6.13 -12.23
N THR A 76 10.17 -5.25 -11.23
CA THR A 76 9.84 -3.85 -11.49
C THR A 76 11.02 -3.17 -12.17
N ILE A 77 10.80 -2.59 -13.35
CA ILE A 77 11.78 -1.74 -14.03
C ILE A 77 11.63 -0.33 -13.45
N GLU A 78 12.71 0.21 -12.89
CA GLU A 78 12.76 1.56 -12.31
C GLU A 78 13.80 2.40 -13.04
N PRO A 79 13.44 3.61 -13.54
CA PRO A 79 14.38 4.47 -14.25
C PRO A 79 15.53 4.92 -13.35
N LYS A 80 16.74 5.00 -13.93
CA LYS A 80 17.95 5.48 -13.25
C LYS A 80 18.49 6.71 -13.98
N PRO A 81 17.82 7.88 -13.87
CA PRO A 81 18.12 9.07 -14.67
C PRO A 81 19.55 9.60 -14.49
N ASP A 82 20.13 9.38 -13.31
CA ASP A 82 21.49 9.81 -12.97
C ASP A 82 22.55 8.71 -13.19
N SER A 83 22.18 7.58 -13.79
CA SER A 83 23.10 6.47 -14.09
C SER A 83 23.44 6.39 -15.57
N ARG A 84 24.62 5.84 -15.86
CA ARG A 84 25.04 5.54 -17.24
C ARG A 84 24.53 4.16 -17.64
N VAL A 85 24.08 4.04 -18.88
CA VAL A 85 23.72 2.76 -19.51
C VAL A 85 24.90 1.80 -19.43
N ASN A 86 24.61 0.57 -19.01
CA ASN A 86 25.58 -0.52 -18.91
C ASN A 86 24.84 -1.87 -19.04
N GLU A 87 25.50 -2.99 -18.74
CA GLU A 87 24.89 -4.32 -18.84
C GLU A 87 23.64 -4.51 -17.95
N VAL A 88 23.50 -3.70 -16.90
CA VAL A 88 22.38 -3.73 -15.94
C VAL A 88 21.40 -2.58 -16.17
N VAL A 89 21.87 -1.37 -16.50
CA VAL A 89 21.03 -0.19 -16.73
C VAL A 89 20.79 -0.02 -18.23
N ASN A 90 19.55 -0.17 -18.69
CA ASN A 90 19.22 -0.14 -20.12
C ASN A 90 17.92 0.64 -20.39
N TRP A 91 17.65 0.93 -21.65
CA TRP A 91 16.44 1.64 -22.07
C TRP A 91 15.24 0.70 -22.13
N PHE A 92 14.20 1.03 -21.39
CA PHE A 92 12.91 0.34 -21.41
C PHE A 92 11.78 1.33 -21.68
N TYR A 93 10.71 0.87 -22.33
CA TYR A 93 9.55 1.70 -22.58
C TYR A 93 8.72 1.84 -21.29
N ASP A 94 8.66 3.06 -20.76
CA ASP A 94 7.91 3.37 -19.54
C ASP A 94 6.48 3.78 -19.94
N HIS A 95 5.54 2.85 -19.77
CA HIS A 95 4.11 3.05 -20.07
C HIS A 95 3.46 4.14 -19.21
N SER A 96 4.03 4.49 -18.05
CA SER A 96 3.49 5.57 -17.20
C SER A 96 3.72 6.96 -17.79
N VAL A 97 4.72 7.11 -18.68
CA VAL A 97 5.10 8.39 -19.31
C VAL A 97 5.04 8.37 -20.84
N GLY A 98 4.74 7.21 -21.45
CA GLY A 98 4.62 7.06 -22.90
C GLY A 98 5.93 7.22 -23.68
N ARG A 99 7.09 6.99 -23.05
CA ARG A 99 8.40 7.08 -23.71
C ARG A 99 9.43 6.14 -23.09
N ALA A 100 10.49 5.84 -23.85
CA ALA A 100 11.63 5.09 -23.33
C ALA A 100 12.45 5.90 -22.33
N LYS A 101 12.91 5.25 -21.26
CA LYS A 101 13.85 5.77 -20.25
C LYS A 101 14.88 4.70 -19.89
N ALA A 102 16.08 5.15 -19.52
CA ALA A 102 17.10 4.35 -18.85
C ALA A 102 17.17 4.70 -17.35
#